data_AF-A0A965BBS2-F1
#
_entry.id   AF-A0A965BBS2-F1
#
_cell.length_a   1.000
_cell.length_b   1.000
_cell.length_c   1.000
_cell.angle_alpha   90.00
_cell.angle_beta   90.00
_cell.angle_gamma   90.00
#
_symmetry.space_group_name_H-M   'P 1'
#
loop_
_entity.id
_entity.type
_entity.pdbx_description
1 polymer ?
#
loop_
_entity_poly.entity_id
_entity_poly.type
_entity_poly.pdbx_seq_one_letter_code
_entity_poly.pdbx_strand_id
1 'polypeptide(L)'
;LEGGTTALVGVWGRAPLQALARLHALAAADLVDGDRLGRPRPEPDVVARLNLLTRLVAVDPSTVSAPVLAAVAHGEILSLAPFGSADGVVARGVSRLVTMTTGLDPHGLGVPEVFWLRRAEEYREAAQAFATGDATNVCRWLVLCCQALEDGAREALSIAEAAAG
;
A
#
# COMPACT_ATOMS: atom_id res chain seq x y z
N LEU A 1 8.33 16.37 -15.88
CA LEU A 1 9.01 15.12 -15.46
C LEU A 1 8.01 14.16 -14.81
N GLU A 2 6.82 13.98 -15.40
CA GLU A 2 5.65 13.33 -14.74
C GLU A 2 5.57 11.80 -14.94
N GLY A 3 6.64 11.15 -15.43
CA GLY A 3 6.52 9.83 -16.06
C GLY A 3 6.54 8.59 -15.16
N GLY A 4 7.04 8.68 -13.92
CA GLY A 4 7.25 7.49 -13.08
C GLY A 4 5.97 6.96 -12.41
N THR A 5 5.31 7.83 -11.65
CA THR A 5 4.10 7.49 -10.88
C THR A 5 2.92 7.16 -11.79
N THR A 6 2.74 7.93 -12.87
CA THR A 6 1.68 7.71 -13.88
C THR A 6 1.84 6.36 -14.59
N ALA A 7 3.08 5.96 -14.90
CA ALA A 7 3.36 4.67 -15.50
C ALA A 7 3.04 3.50 -14.55
N LEU A 8 3.37 3.61 -13.26
CA LEU A 8 3.08 2.55 -12.29
C LEU A 8 1.59 2.45 -11.96
N VAL A 9 0.87 3.58 -11.88
CA VAL A 9 -0.61 3.62 -11.78
C VAL A 9 -1.26 2.87 -12.95
N GLY A 10 -0.81 3.14 -14.18
CA GLY A 10 -1.30 2.45 -15.37
C GLY A 10 -0.95 0.95 -15.43
N VAL A 11 0.13 0.52 -14.78
CA VAL A 11 0.50 -0.91 -14.65
C VAL A 11 -0.32 -1.56 -13.54
N TRP A 12 -0.53 -0.88 -12.42
CA TRP A 12 -1.35 -1.39 -11.31
C TRP A 12 -2.73 -1.81 -11.77
N GLY A 13 -3.43 -0.96 -12.54
CA GLY A 13 -4.78 -1.28 -13.02
C GLY A 13 -4.87 -2.43 -14.04
N ARG A 14 -3.77 -2.79 -14.71
CA ARG A 14 -3.76 -3.83 -15.77
C ARG A 14 -3.03 -5.11 -15.38
N ALA A 15 -2.00 -4.99 -14.54
CA ALA A 15 -1.10 -6.06 -14.14
C ALA A 15 -0.58 -5.82 -12.70
N PRO A 16 -1.43 -5.96 -11.66
CA PRO A 16 -1.04 -5.67 -10.27
C PRO A 16 0.19 -6.47 -9.81
N LEU A 17 0.34 -7.74 -10.22
CA LEU A 17 1.52 -8.54 -9.87
C LEU A 17 2.82 -7.96 -10.45
N GLN A 18 2.78 -7.38 -11.66
CA GLN A 18 3.94 -6.72 -12.24
C GLN A 18 4.27 -5.42 -11.52
N ALA A 19 3.25 -4.67 -11.06
CA ALA A 19 3.46 -3.48 -10.24
C ALA A 19 4.11 -3.83 -8.90
N LEU A 20 3.65 -4.90 -8.22
CA LEU A 20 4.26 -5.39 -6.99
C LEU A 20 5.73 -5.80 -7.20
N ALA A 21 6.01 -6.55 -8.27
CA ALA A 21 7.37 -6.94 -8.61
C ALA A 21 8.29 -5.73 -8.85
N ARG A 22 7.81 -4.70 -9.54
CA ARG A 22 8.55 -3.44 -9.77
C ARG A 22 8.78 -2.65 -8.49
N LEU A 23 7.75 -2.53 -7.64
CA LEU A 23 7.89 -1.90 -6.32
C LEU A 23 8.96 -2.60 -5.50
N HIS A 24 8.92 -3.93 -5.41
CA HIS A 24 9.91 -4.70 -4.66
C HIS A 24 11.31 -4.58 -5.27
N ALA A 25 11.46 -4.67 -6.59
CA ALA A 25 12.76 -4.54 -7.24
C ALA A 25 13.44 -3.19 -6.95
N LEU A 26 12.67 -2.11 -6.84
CA LEU A 26 13.19 -0.80 -6.45
C LEU A 26 13.45 -0.70 -4.95
N ALA A 27 12.53 -1.20 -4.11
CA ALA A 27 12.61 -1.07 -2.66
C ALA A 27 13.67 -1.98 -2.03
N ALA A 28 14.00 -3.10 -2.68
CA ALA A 28 14.96 -4.09 -2.22
C ALA A 28 16.29 -4.02 -2.99
N ALA A 29 16.48 -3.01 -3.83
CA ALA A 29 17.77 -2.75 -4.47
C ALA A 29 18.86 -2.68 -3.38
N ASP A 30 19.97 -3.39 -3.60
CA ASP A 30 21.10 -3.52 -2.67
C ASP A 30 20.77 -4.17 -1.30
N LEU A 31 19.55 -4.66 -1.09
CA LEU A 31 19.15 -5.41 0.11
C LEU A 31 19.13 -6.93 -0.11
N VAL A 32 18.99 -7.37 -1.36
CA VAL A 32 18.94 -8.78 -1.75
C VAL A 32 19.67 -9.02 -3.07
N ASP A 33 19.96 -10.29 -3.37
CA ASP A 33 20.54 -10.70 -4.65
C ASP A 33 19.63 -10.34 -5.83
N GLY A 34 20.25 -10.00 -6.97
CA GLY A 34 19.54 -9.52 -8.15
C GLY A 34 18.51 -10.51 -8.72
N ASP A 35 18.72 -11.81 -8.52
CA ASP A 35 17.78 -12.86 -8.92
C ASP A 35 16.57 -12.98 -7.98
N ARG A 36 16.60 -12.35 -6.81
CA ARG A 36 15.46 -12.27 -5.87
C ARG A 36 14.63 -11.00 -6.06
N LEU A 37 15.15 -10.00 -6.77
CA LEU A 37 14.44 -8.75 -7.02
C LEU A 37 13.13 -8.99 -7.78
N GLY A 38 12.06 -8.40 -7.26
CA GLY A 38 10.70 -8.55 -7.79
C GLY A 38 10.12 -9.97 -7.79
N ARG A 39 10.74 -10.95 -7.11
CA ARG A 39 10.25 -12.33 -7.07
C ARG A 39 9.56 -12.64 -5.74
N PRO A 40 8.23 -12.82 -5.71
CA PRO A 40 7.57 -13.33 -4.53
C PRO A 40 8.09 -14.72 -4.17
N ARG A 41 8.03 -15.05 -2.88
CA ARG A 41 8.33 -16.38 -2.39
C ARG A 41 7.37 -17.42 -3.02
N PRO A 42 7.85 -18.62 -3.38
CA PRO A 42 7.12 -19.55 -4.24
C PRO A 42 6.07 -20.42 -3.53
N GLU A 43 5.84 -20.20 -2.23
CA GLU A 43 4.92 -20.99 -1.43
C GLU A 43 3.48 -20.89 -1.99
N PRO A 44 2.74 -22.01 -2.10
CA PRO A 44 1.42 -22.02 -2.74
C PRO A 44 0.40 -21.05 -2.13
N ASP A 45 0.48 -20.82 -0.82
CA ASP A 45 -0.38 -19.87 -0.09
C ASP A 45 -0.07 -18.42 -0.48
N VAL A 46 1.19 -18.06 -0.66
CA VAL A 46 1.62 -16.73 -1.16
C VAL A 46 1.06 -16.48 -2.54
N VAL A 47 1.19 -17.45 -3.45
CA VAL A 47 0.65 -17.34 -4.81
C VAL A 47 -0.87 -17.21 -4.80
N ALA A 48 -1.57 -18.03 -4.01
CA ALA A 48 -3.02 -18.00 -3.92
C ALA A 48 -3.54 -16.65 -3.38
N ARG A 49 -2.91 -16.11 -2.33
CA ARG A 49 -3.29 -14.84 -1.71
C ARG A 49 -2.98 -13.63 -2.58
N LEU A 50 -1.83 -13.61 -3.27
CA LEU A 50 -1.54 -12.56 -4.25
C LEU A 50 -2.55 -12.55 -5.40
N ASN A 51 -2.98 -13.73 -5.87
CA ASN A 51 -4.04 -13.83 -6.87
C ASN A 51 -5.42 -13.37 -6.35
N LEU A 52 -5.70 -13.55 -5.06
CA LEU A 52 -6.92 -13.00 -4.45
C LEU A 52 -6.83 -11.48 -4.35
N LEU A 53 -5.70 -10.94 -3.91
CA LEU A 53 -5.46 -9.50 -3.82
C LEU A 53 -5.61 -8.83 -5.19
N THR A 54 -5.08 -9.43 -6.26
CA THR A 54 -5.21 -8.86 -7.62
C THR A 54 -6.65 -8.77 -8.08
N ARG A 55 -7.49 -9.75 -7.74
CA ARG A 55 -8.94 -9.68 -8.00
C ARG A 55 -9.62 -8.62 -7.16
N LEU A 56 -9.24 -8.50 -5.89
CA LEU A 56 -9.79 -7.51 -4.96
C LEU A 56 -9.50 -6.07 -5.40
N VAL A 57 -8.31 -5.78 -5.90
CA VAL A 57 -7.95 -4.42 -6.37
C VAL A 57 -8.42 -4.11 -7.79
N ALA A 58 -8.90 -5.12 -8.52
CA ALA A 58 -9.46 -4.97 -9.87
C ALA A 58 -10.98 -4.77 -9.88
N VAL A 59 -11.64 -4.80 -8.72
CA VAL A 59 -13.08 -4.49 -8.62
C VAL A 59 -13.34 -3.04 -9.01
N ASP A 60 -14.56 -2.76 -9.47
CA ASP A 60 -14.98 -1.40 -9.79
C ASP A 60 -14.82 -0.50 -8.54
N PRO A 61 -14.00 0.57 -8.60
CA PRO A 61 -13.78 1.47 -7.48
C PRO A 61 -15.04 2.10 -6.91
N SER A 62 -16.13 2.21 -7.68
CA SER A 62 -17.41 2.74 -7.21
C SER A 62 -18.15 1.81 -6.26
N THR A 63 -17.76 0.54 -6.18
CA THR A 63 -18.44 -0.51 -5.39
C THR A 63 -17.83 -0.74 -4.01
N VAL A 64 -16.65 -0.18 -3.74
CA VAL A 64 -15.91 -0.36 -2.48
C VAL A 64 -15.35 0.98 -2.01
N SER A 65 -15.41 1.24 -0.71
CA SER A 65 -14.78 2.43 -0.12
C SER A 65 -13.26 2.42 -0.36
N ALA A 66 -12.74 3.43 -1.06
CA ALA A 66 -11.33 3.60 -1.37
C ALA A 66 -10.38 3.47 -0.15
N PRO A 67 -10.61 4.13 0.99
CA PRO A 67 -9.73 3.98 2.16
C PRO A 67 -9.76 2.57 2.75
N VAL A 68 -10.91 1.87 2.68
CA VAL A 68 -11.02 0.47 3.12
C VAL A 68 -10.22 -0.44 2.21
N LEU A 69 -10.35 -0.28 0.89
CA LEU A 69 -9.58 -1.05 -0.09
C LEU A 69 -8.06 -0.84 0.08
N ALA A 70 -7.64 0.42 0.28
CA ALA A 70 -6.24 0.76 0.51
C ALA A 70 -5.68 0.16 1.80
N ALA A 71 -6.47 0.18 2.89
CA ALA A 71 -6.08 -0.41 4.17
C ALA A 71 -6.02 -1.94 4.11
N VAL A 72 -6.99 -2.61 3.48
CA VAL A 72 -6.97 -4.07 3.31
C VAL A 72 -5.79 -4.50 2.45
N ALA A 73 -5.55 -3.84 1.31
CA ALA A 73 -4.41 -4.18 0.45
C ALA A 73 -3.06 -3.97 1.15
N HIS A 74 -2.94 -2.90 1.95
CA HIS A 74 -1.76 -2.63 2.78
C HIS A 74 -1.54 -3.74 3.82
N GLY A 75 -2.57 -4.05 4.61
CA GLY A 75 -2.52 -5.09 5.64
C GLY A 75 -2.23 -6.47 5.06
N GLU A 76 -2.80 -6.79 3.90
CA GLU A 76 -2.59 -8.06 3.19
C GLU A 76 -1.13 -8.26 2.81
N ILE A 77 -0.49 -7.25 2.20
CA ILE A 77 0.94 -7.34 1.82
C ILE A 77 1.84 -7.45 3.06
N LEU A 78 1.56 -6.69 4.12
CA LEU A 78 2.32 -6.78 5.38
C LEU A 78 2.19 -8.17 6.01
N SER A 79 0.98 -8.71 6.03
CA SER A 79 0.68 -10.01 6.65
C SER A 79 1.27 -11.16 5.84
N LEU A 80 1.24 -11.06 4.51
CA LEU A 80 1.74 -12.09 3.62
C LEU A 80 3.27 -12.09 3.53
N ALA A 81 3.90 -10.92 3.67
CA ALA A 81 5.31 -10.69 3.42
C ALA A 81 5.78 -11.44 2.15
N PRO A 82 5.19 -11.12 0.98
CA PRO A 82 5.32 -11.92 -0.22
C PRO A 82 6.75 -12.00 -0.73
N PHE A 83 7.63 -11.05 -0.40
CA PHE A 83 9.03 -11.05 -0.85
C PHE A 83 10.02 -11.44 0.25
N GLY A 84 9.67 -11.24 1.52
CA GLY A 84 10.52 -11.49 2.69
C GLY A 84 11.54 -10.38 2.97
N SER A 85 11.60 -9.36 2.12
CA SER A 85 12.44 -8.17 2.25
C SER A 85 11.71 -6.96 1.70
N ALA A 86 11.88 -5.80 2.34
CA ALA A 86 11.25 -4.54 1.92
C ALA A 86 9.71 -4.55 1.80
N ASP A 87 9.03 -5.60 2.28
CA ASP A 87 7.57 -5.74 2.17
C ASP A 87 6.82 -4.56 2.78
N GLY A 88 7.33 -3.95 3.86
CA GLY A 88 6.74 -2.76 4.45
C GLY A 88 6.74 -1.54 3.51
N VAL A 89 7.78 -1.38 2.67
CA VAL A 89 7.83 -0.32 1.66
C VAL A 89 6.85 -0.63 0.54
N VAL A 90 6.82 -1.88 0.07
CA VAL A 90 5.88 -2.34 -0.95
C VAL A 90 4.43 -2.13 -0.49
N ALA A 91 4.11 -2.47 0.76
CA ALA A 91 2.76 -2.38 1.30
C ALA A 91 2.25 -0.93 1.38
N ARG A 92 3.11 0.02 1.78
CA ARG A 92 2.78 1.46 1.74
C ARG A 92 2.63 1.97 0.30
N GLY A 93 3.51 1.53 -0.61
CA GLY A 93 3.38 1.82 -2.04
C GLY A 93 2.08 1.30 -2.65
N VAL A 94 1.64 0.10 -2.26
CA VAL A 94 0.34 -0.47 -2.64
C VAL A 94 -0.81 0.36 -2.10
N SER A 95 -0.75 0.77 -0.84
CA SER A 95 -1.77 1.65 -0.24
C SER A 95 -1.92 2.93 -1.07
N ARG A 96 -0.80 3.59 -1.42
CA ARG A 96 -0.79 4.78 -2.29
C ARG A 96 -1.31 4.51 -3.70
N LEU A 97 -0.91 3.41 -4.34
CA LEU A 97 -1.41 3.07 -5.67
C LEU A 97 -2.92 2.90 -5.66
N VAL A 98 -3.47 2.23 -4.64
CA VAL A 98 -4.92 2.09 -4.49
C VAL A 98 -5.58 3.45 -4.33
N THR A 99 -5.08 4.35 -3.47
CA THR A 99 -5.68 5.69 -3.32
C THR A 99 -5.62 6.52 -4.60
N MET A 100 -4.54 6.42 -5.37
CA MET A 100 -4.40 7.06 -6.68
C MET A 100 -5.39 6.50 -7.70
N THR A 101 -5.50 5.18 -7.81
CA THR A 101 -6.30 4.53 -8.86
C THR A 101 -7.79 4.55 -8.58
N THR A 102 -8.18 4.67 -7.31
CA THR A 102 -9.58 4.82 -6.89
C THR A 102 -10.05 6.28 -6.92
N GLY A 103 -9.14 7.23 -7.17
CA GLY A 103 -9.45 8.66 -7.22
C GLY A 103 -9.47 9.37 -5.88
N LEU A 104 -9.16 8.69 -4.77
CA LEU A 104 -9.09 9.30 -3.44
C LEU A 104 -7.94 10.31 -3.32
N ASP A 105 -6.78 9.98 -3.90
CA ASP A 105 -5.62 10.88 -4.00
C ASP A 105 -4.96 10.70 -5.38
N PRO A 106 -5.59 11.19 -6.47
CA PRO A 106 -5.16 10.93 -7.84
C PRO A 106 -3.72 11.38 -8.15
N HIS A 107 -3.24 12.38 -7.39
CA HIS A 107 -1.92 12.98 -7.55
C HIS A 107 -0.90 12.48 -6.52
N GLY A 108 -1.33 11.67 -5.55
CA GLY A 108 -0.44 11.12 -4.52
C GLY A 108 0.14 12.16 -3.57
N LEU A 109 -0.60 13.24 -3.31
CA LEU A 109 -0.12 14.37 -2.52
C LEU A 109 -0.15 14.09 -1.02
N GLY A 110 -1.08 13.25 -0.56
CA GLY A 110 -1.18 12.89 0.85
C GLY A 110 0.07 12.16 1.32
N VAL A 111 0.48 12.35 2.59
CA VAL A 111 1.68 11.71 3.17
C VAL A 111 1.35 10.86 4.41
N PRO A 112 0.56 9.78 4.28
CA PRO A 112 0.15 8.96 5.42
C PRO A 112 1.33 8.29 6.14
N GLU A 113 2.48 8.16 5.49
CA GLU A 113 3.66 7.54 6.07
C GLU A 113 4.21 8.30 7.27
N VAL A 114 4.04 9.62 7.33
CA VAL A 114 4.49 10.43 8.46
C VAL A 114 3.71 10.07 9.72
N PHE A 115 2.41 9.82 9.59
CA PHE A 115 1.55 9.38 10.68
C PHE A 115 2.02 8.01 11.23
N TRP A 116 2.22 7.02 10.36
CA TRP A 116 2.70 5.69 10.76
C TRP A 116 4.11 5.76 11.37
N LEU A 117 5.00 6.58 10.82
CA LEU A 117 6.36 6.76 11.32
C LEU A 117 6.36 7.34 12.75
N ARG A 118 5.52 8.36 13.01
CA ARG A 118 5.36 8.95 14.35
C ARG A 118 4.75 7.98 15.36
N ARG A 119 4.05 6.94 14.89
CA ARG A 119 3.38 5.91 15.70
C ARG A 119 3.89 4.50 15.35
N ALA A 120 5.19 4.36 15.14
CA ALA A 120 5.77 3.16 14.54
C ALA A 120 5.51 1.86 15.32
N GLU A 121 5.40 1.93 16.65
CA GLU A 121 5.06 0.77 17.48
C GLU A 121 3.59 0.38 17.28
N GLU A 122 2.66 1.31 17.47
CA GLU A 122 1.22 1.10 17.24
C GLU A 122 0.94 0.59 15.84
N TYR A 123 1.59 1.15 14.81
CA TYR A 123 1.47 0.71 13.43
C TYR A 123 1.90 -0.75 13.25
N ARG A 124 3.05 -1.15 13.83
CA ARG A 124 3.54 -2.54 13.76
C ARG A 124 2.61 -3.49 14.50
N GLU A 125 2.16 -3.13 15.70
CA GLU A 125 1.22 -3.94 16.49
C GLU A 125 -0.11 -4.11 15.77
N ALA A 126 -0.69 -3.03 15.23
CA ALA A 126 -1.95 -3.08 14.51
C ALA A 126 -1.84 -3.91 13.23
N ALA A 127 -0.71 -3.82 12.50
CA ALA A 127 -0.46 -4.66 11.33
C ALA A 127 -0.34 -6.15 11.69
N GLN A 128 0.34 -6.48 12.80
CA GLN A 128 0.42 -7.86 13.29
C GLN A 128 -0.94 -8.38 13.76
N ALA A 129 -1.72 -7.54 14.44
CA ALA A 129 -3.06 -7.87 14.88
C ALA A 129 -4.02 -8.07 13.69
N PHE A 130 -3.90 -7.26 12.62
CA PHE A 130 -4.67 -7.44 11.38
C PHE A 130 -4.47 -8.84 10.79
N ALA A 131 -3.25 -9.38 10.85
CA ALA A 131 -2.92 -10.70 10.32
C ALA A 131 -3.71 -11.85 10.96
N THR A 132 -4.29 -11.66 12.15
CA THR A 132 -5.12 -12.69 12.81
C THR A 132 -6.49 -12.84 12.16
N GLY A 133 -6.93 -11.87 11.35
CA GLY A 133 -8.26 -11.86 10.73
C GLY A 133 -9.42 -11.65 11.73
N ASP A 134 -9.13 -11.36 12.99
CA ASP A 134 -10.16 -11.03 13.98
C ASP A 134 -10.85 -9.70 13.62
N ALA A 135 -12.18 -9.67 13.70
CA ALA A 135 -12.96 -8.52 13.27
C ALA A 135 -12.60 -7.22 14.03
N THR A 136 -12.28 -7.32 15.33
CA THR A 136 -11.88 -6.17 16.14
C THR A 136 -10.50 -5.66 15.71
N ASN A 137 -9.57 -6.57 15.48
CA ASN A 137 -8.21 -6.22 15.03
C ASN A 137 -8.21 -5.63 13.61
N VAL A 138 -9.02 -6.20 12.71
CA VAL A 138 -9.22 -5.66 11.37
C VAL A 138 -9.81 -4.25 11.46
N CYS A 139 -10.85 -4.05 12.26
CA CYS A 139 -11.45 -2.73 12.46
C CYS A 139 -10.43 -1.71 12.98
N ARG A 140 -9.63 -2.07 14.00
CA ARG A 140 -8.56 -1.21 14.54
C ARG A 140 -7.56 -0.80 13.44
N TRP A 141 -7.14 -1.75 12.60
CA TRP A 141 -6.23 -1.47 11.49
C TRP A 141 -6.83 -0.53 10.44
N LEU A 142 -8.09 -0.77 10.05
CA LEU A 142 -8.80 0.08 9.09
C LEU A 142 -8.89 1.52 9.61
N VAL A 143 -9.28 1.71 10.89
CA VAL A 143 -9.37 3.03 11.52
C VAL A 143 -7.99 3.72 11.56
N LEU A 144 -6.93 3.00 11.94
CA LEU A 144 -5.57 3.54 11.96
C LEU A 144 -5.12 4.01 10.56
N CYS A 145 -5.45 3.25 9.51
CA CYS A 145 -5.15 3.63 8.14
C CYS A 145 -5.95 4.86 7.69
N CYS A 146 -7.23 4.93 8.03
CA CYS A 146 -8.06 6.11 7.73
C CYS A 146 -7.52 7.38 8.40
N GLN A 147 -7.11 7.29 9.66
CA GLN A 147 -6.49 8.41 10.39
C GLN A 147 -5.18 8.85 9.72
N ALA A 148 -4.36 7.91 9.27
CA ALA A 148 -3.13 8.22 8.56
C ALA A 148 -3.40 8.94 7.23
N LEU A 149 -4.41 8.51 6.47
CA LEU A 149 -4.82 9.16 5.23
C LEU A 149 -5.34 10.58 5.49
N GLU A 150 -6.13 10.79 6.53
CA GLU A 150 -6.62 12.11 6.93
C GLU A 150 -5.47 13.05 7.33
N ASP A 151 -4.57 12.60 8.21
CA ASP A 151 -3.41 13.38 8.67
C ASP A 151 -2.49 13.73 7.49
N GLY A 152 -2.21 12.75 6.62
CA GLY A 152 -1.41 12.95 5.43
C GLY A 152 -2.02 13.95 4.44
N ALA A 153 -3.35 13.97 4.28
CA ALA A 153 -4.05 14.95 3.45
C ALA A 153 -4.01 16.36 4.07
N ARG A 154 -4.15 16.46 5.40
CA ARG A 154 -4.07 17.73 6.13
C ARG A 154 -2.70 18.39 5.99
N GLU A 155 -1.62 17.61 6.08
CA GLU A 155 -0.26 18.10 5.84
C GLU A 155 -0.08 18.61 4.41
N ALA A 156 -0.57 17.85 3.42
CA ALA A 156 -0.50 18.26 2.01
C ALA A 156 -1.24 19.58 1.74
N LEU A 157 -2.41 19.77 2.36
CA LEU A 157 -3.18 21.01 2.28
C LEU A 157 -2.41 22.20 2.88
N SER A 158 -1.83 22.03 4.08
CA SER A 158 -1.03 23.07 4.74
C SER A 158 0.15 23.53 3.88
N ILE A 159 0.85 22.60 3.22
CA ILE A 159 1.95 22.92 2.30
C ILE A 159 1.44 23.72 1.09
N ALA A 160 0.32 23.30 0.50
CA ALA A 160 -0.27 23.98 -0.66
C ALA A 160 -0.71 25.42 -0.32
N GLU A 161 -1.32 25.62 0.85
CA GLU A 161 -1.71 26.94 1.34
C GLU A 161 -0.48 27.84 1.60
N ALA A 162 0.58 27.29 2.21
CA ALA A 162 1.81 28.03 2.47
C ALA A 162 2.56 28.43 1.19
N ALA A 163 2.43 27.66 0.11
CA ALA A 163 3.04 27.98 -1.19
C ALA A 163 2.23 29.00 -2.01
N ALA A 164 0.95 29.19 -1.68
CA ALA A 164 0.05 30.12 -2.37
C ALA A 164 0.03 31.53 -1.76
N GLY A 165 0.56 31.70 -0.55
CA GLY A 165 0.70 32.99 0.15
C GLY A 165 2.07 33.63 -0.08
#